data_AF-A0A6G0X084-F1
#
_entry.id   AF-A0A6G0X084-F1
#
_cell.length_a   1.000
_cell.length_b   1.000
_cell.length_c   1.000
_cell.angle_alpha   90.00
_cell.angle_beta   90.00
_cell.angle_gamma   90.00
#
_symmetry.space_group_name_H-M   'P 1'
#
loop_
_entity.id
_entity.type
_entity.pdbx_description
1 polymer ?
#
loop_
_entity_poly.entity_id
_entity_poly.type
_entity_poly.pdbx_seq_one_letter_code
_entity_poly.pdbx_strand_id
1 'polypeptide(L)'
;MSTAEQVLVSQELIEIISSFQGGVYQDMQRFRSKMCPIYNGFYDPSFICPQMKHTESILGPWFEKYGMPRVSKLLRYSLAMRRVLVQYAVYFGNVDLAAYLHREVNLLSYPEPLLDMAALNNQATMLEFLHQIGHRGKTTMGLIWAVHRGHVQSVQFLVGVDDTIEETARANAVKIAHKAGYKSVVKILLSTKCQRRPQALHC
;
A
#
# COMPACT_ATOMS: atom_id res chain seq x y z
N MET A 1 -4.78 42.05 -23.84
CA MET A 1 -3.60 41.48 -23.15
C MET A 1 -2.51 42.52 -23.14
N SER A 2 -1.89 42.75 -21.99
CA SER A 2 -0.76 43.68 -21.89
C SER A 2 0.47 43.11 -22.60
N THR A 3 1.41 43.98 -22.97
CA THR A 3 2.70 43.58 -23.55
C THR A 3 3.45 42.60 -22.64
N ALA A 4 3.29 42.74 -21.31
CA ALA A 4 3.87 41.81 -20.34
C ALA A 4 3.24 40.42 -20.39
N GLU A 5 1.92 40.32 -20.55
CA GLU A 5 1.24 39.03 -20.71
C GLU A 5 1.69 38.32 -22.00
N GLN A 6 1.88 39.06 -23.09
CA GLN A 6 2.36 38.51 -24.36
C GLN A 6 3.79 37.94 -24.26
N VAL A 7 4.65 38.58 -23.46
CA VAL A 7 6.01 38.08 -23.19
C VAL A 7 5.99 36.83 -22.31
N LEU A 8 5.12 36.77 -21.30
CA LEU A 8 5.03 35.62 -20.38
C LEU A 8 4.55 34.33 -21.04
N VAL A 9 3.83 34.41 -22.17
CA VAL A 9 3.43 33.25 -22.97
C VAL A 9 4.26 33.09 -24.25
N SER A 10 5.33 33.86 -24.42
CA SER A 10 6.13 33.80 -25.64
C SER A 10 6.91 32.50 -25.73
N GLN A 11 6.97 31.95 -26.94
CA GLN A 11 7.59 30.66 -27.19
C GLN A 11 9.09 30.67 -26.85
N GLU A 12 9.81 31.74 -27.21
CA GLU A 12 11.23 31.92 -26.85
C GLU A 12 11.46 31.92 -25.34
N LEU A 13 10.59 32.59 -24.57
CA LEU A 13 10.71 32.63 -23.11
C LEU A 13 10.43 31.25 -22.49
N ILE A 14 9.43 30.53 -22.98
CA ILE A 14 9.12 29.17 -22.51
C ILE A 14 10.26 28.19 -22.84
N GLU A 15 10.85 28.29 -24.03
CA GLU A 15 11.98 27.47 -24.45
C GLU A 15 13.21 27.70 -23.55
N ILE A 16 13.52 28.96 -23.22
CA ILE A 16 14.58 29.32 -22.24
C ILE A 16 14.23 28.83 -20.82
N ILE A 17 12.98 29.02 -20.37
CA ILE A 17 12.56 28.56 -19.04
C ILE A 17 12.73 27.03 -18.95
N SER A 18 12.32 26.30 -19.97
CA SER A 18 12.39 24.84 -20.01
C SER A 18 13.82 24.30 -20.12
N SER A 19 14.73 25.02 -20.76
CA SER A 19 16.14 24.63 -20.86
C SER A 19 16.90 24.71 -19.53
N PHE A 20 16.38 25.45 -18.54
CA PHE A 20 16.93 25.54 -17.18
C PHE A 20 16.09 24.81 -16.12
N GLN A 21 14.87 24.38 -16.45
CA GLN A 21 14.00 23.72 -15.49
C GLN A 21 14.25 22.20 -15.38
N GLY A 22 15.35 21.85 -14.72
CA GLY A 22 15.44 20.65 -13.88
C GLY A 22 14.72 20.81 -12.52
N GLY A 23 13.68 21.66 -12.48
CA GLY A 23 13.05 22.17 -11.27
C GLY A 23 11.99 21.25 -10.69
N VAL A 24 11.82 21.31 -9.36
CA VAL A 24 10.76 20.59 -8.66
C VAL A 24 9.49 21.45 -8.67
N TYR A 25 8.35 20.86 -9.06
CA TYR A 25 7.06 21.54 -8.92
C TYR A 25 6.88 22.05 -7.49
N GLN A 26 6.44 23.30 -7.32
CA GLN A 26 6.36 23.95 -6.00
C GLN A 26 5.57 23.10 -4.98
N ASP A 27 4.50 22.44 -5.42
CA ASP A 27 3.69 21.55 -4.59
C ASP A 27 4.40 20.25 -4.16
N MET A 28 5.46 19.86 -4.88
CA MET A 28 6.22 18.62 -4.68
C MET A 28 7.56 18.85 -3.95
N GLN A 29 8.00 20.11 -3.77
CA GLN A 29 9.23 20.44 -3.06
C GLN A 29 9.26 19.86 -1.64
N ARG A 30 8.12 19.89 -0.95
CA ARG A 30 7.97 19.34 0.41
C ARG A 30 8.24 17.84 0.50
N PHE A 31 8.10 17.09 -0.58
CA PHE A 31 8.31 15.65 -0.55
C PHE A 31 9.79 15.29 -0.48
N ARG A 32 10.66 16.10 -1.09
CA ARG A 32 12.10 15.82 -1.17
C ARG A 32 12.77 15.74 0.21
N SER A 33 12.31 16.51 1.18
CA SER A 33 12.90 16.55 2.53
C SER A 33 12.09 15.82 3.58
N LYS A 34 10.78 15.61 3.36
CA LYS A 34 9.87 15.06 4.38
C LYS A 34 9.38 13.64 4.10
N MET A 35 9.53 13.13 2.88
CA MET A 35 9.03 11.81 2.51
C MET A 35 10.19 10.83 2.33
N CYS A 36 10.12 9.71 3.05
CA CYS A 36 11.05 8.60 2.91
C CYS A 36 10.27 7.28 2.82
N PRO A 37 10.55 6.42 1.83
CA PRO A 37 9.98 5.09 1.80
C PRO A 37 10.39 4.27 3.02
N ILE A 38 9.53 3.36 3.46
CA ILE A 38 9.91 2.33 4.41
C ILE A 38 10.71 1.26 3.63
N TYR A 39 12.00 1.14 3.91
CA TYR A 39 12.87 0.13 3.28
C TYR A 39 13.00 -1.13 4.15
N ASN A 40 13.68 -1.02 5.30
CA ASN A 40 14.01 -2.17 6.16
C ASN A 40 13.07 -2.33 7.37
N GLY A 41 12.17 -1.37 7.62
CA GLY A 41 11.23 -1.35 8.76
C GLY A 41 9.87 -1.99 8.48
N PHE A 42 9.73 -2.77 7.40
CA PHE A 42 8.45 -3.34 6.97
C PHE A 42 7.95 -4.50 7.84
N TYR A 43 8.70 -4.87 8.89
CA TYR A 43 8.41 -5.99 9.79
C TYR A 43 7.97 -5.56 11.19
N ASP A 44 7.85 -4.26 11.45
CA ASP A 44 7.44 -3.76 12.76
C ASP A 44 6.31 -2.71 12.65
N PRO A 45 5.08 -3.05 13.09
CA PRO A 45 3.97 -2.11 13.18
C PRO A 45 4.27 -0.82 13.96
N SER A 46 5.17 -0.87 14.95
CA SER A 46 5.57 0.27 15.77
C SER A 46 6.32 1.32 14.94
N PHE A 47 7.02 0.90 13.89
CA PHE A 47 7.65 1.77 12.90
C PHE A 47 6.73 2.08 11.72
N ILE A 48 5.91 1.13 11.26
CA ILE A 48 5.06 1.39 10.07
C ILE A 48 3.97 2.43 10.38
N CYS A 49 3.28 2.28 11.51
CA CYS A 49 2.09 3.08 11.79
C CYS A 49 2.38 4.58 11.95
N PRO A 50 3.40 5.03 12.73
CA PRO A 50 3.67 6.46 12.86
C PRO A 50 4.14 7.07 11.53
N GLN A 51 4.89 6.32 10.73
CA GLN A 51 5.42 6.75 9.44
C GLN A 51 4.28 6.93 8.43
N MET A 52 3.30 6.03 8.42
CA MET A 52 2.11 6.17 7.59
C MET A 52 1.20 7.31 8.05
N LYS A 53 1.08 7.55 9.36
CA LYS A 53 0.40 8.75 9.89
C LYS A 53 1.11 10.05 9.47
N HIS A 54 2.44 10.07 9.53
CA HIS A 54 3.22 11.21 9.06
C HIS A 54 3.04 11.43 7.55
N THR A 55 3.08 10.34 6.77
CA THR A 55 2.81 10.34 5.33
C THR A 55 1.44 10.93 5.02
N GLU A 56 0.39 10.48 5.72
CA GLU A 56 -0.98 11.01 5.58
C GLU A 56 -1.05 12.51 5.89
N SER A 57 -0.38 12.96 6.95
CA SER A 57 -0.37 14.39 7.31
C SER A 57 0.20 15.31 6.21
N ILE A 58 0.98 14.74 5.27
CA ILE A 58 1.58 15.46 4.14
C ILE A 58 0.81 15.21 2.84
N LEU A 59 0.49 13.96 2.55
CA LEU A 59 -0.15 13.54 1.29
C LEU A 59 -1.65 13.78 1.28
N GLY A 60 -2.36 13.64 2.41
CA GLY A 60 -3.81 13.88 2.49
C GLY A 60 -4.19 15.28 1.96
N PRO A 61 -3.65 16.37 2.55
CA PRO A 61 -3.90 17.72 2.04
C PRO A 61 -3.40 17.97 0.61
N TRP A 62 -2.41 17.21 0.14
CA TRP A 62 -1.97 17.28 -1.25
C TRP A 62 -3.00 16.65 -2.19
N PHE A 63 -3.51 15.47 -1.84
CA PHE A 63 -4.51 14.77 -2.63
C PHE A 63 -5.83 15.52 -2.67
N GLU A 64 -6.27 16.10 -1.55
CA GLU A 64 -7.46 16.97 -1.49
C GLU A 64 -7.34 18.15 -2.47
N LYS A 65 -6.14 18.74 -2.57
CA LYS A 65 -5.92 19.93 -3.40
C LYS A 65 -5.70 19.63 -4.88
N TYR A 66 -4.97 18.57 -5.22
CA TYR A 66 -4.51 18.31 -6.60
C TYR A 66 -5.04 17.02 -7.22
N GLY A 67 -5.42 16.05 -6.39
CA GLY A 67 -6.00 14.78 -6.82
C GLY A 67 -5.10 13.88 -7.68
N MET A 68 -5.74 12.85 -8.24
CA MET A 68 -5.11 11.82 -9.08
C MET A 68 -4.37 12.35 -10.32
N PRO A 69 -4.84 13.40 -11.05
CA PRO A 69 -4.14 13.87 -12.25
C PRO A 69 -2.69 14.30 -12.00
N ARG A 70 -2.38 14.75 -10.78
CA ARG A 70 -1.05 15.20 -10.39
C ARG A 70 -0.08 14.05 -10.08
N VAL A 71 -0.59 12.84 -9.84
CA VAL A 71 0.21 11.65 -9.48
C VAL A 71 1.17 11.26 -10.60
N SER A 72 0.75 11.33 -11.87
CA SER A 72 1.63 11.04 -13.03
C SER A 72 2.94 11.85 -12.99
N LYS A 73 2.85 13.13 -12.66
CA LYS A 73 4.00 14.03 -12.54
C LYS A 73 4.90 13.65 -11.36
N LEU A 74 4.29 13.24 -10.25
CA LEU A 74 5.01 12.80 -9.05
C LEU A 74 5.77 11.47 -9.29
N LEU A 75 5.21 10.54 -10.06
CA LEU A 75 5.87 9.28 -10.41
C LEU A 75 7.08 9.45 -11.34
N ARG A 76 7.02 10.43 -12.26
CA ARG A 76 8.15 10.77 -13.13
C ARG A 76 9.26 11.47 -12.38
N TYR A 77 8.91 12.21 -11.33
CA TYR A 77 9.82 13.02 -10.55
C TYR A 77 10.76 12.21 -9.64
N SER A 78 10.26 11.16 -8.97
CA SER A 78 11.05 10.46 -7.95
C SER A 78 10.68 8.98 -7.82
N LEU A 79 11.69 8.10 -7.95
CA LEU A 79 11.54 6.66 -7.72
C LEU A 79 11.17 6.35 -6.26
N ALA A 80 11.74 7.09 -5.31
CA ALA A 80 11.38 6.98 -3.91
C ALA A 80 9.90 7.32 -3.70
N MET A 81 9.39 8.35 -4.39
CA MET A 81 7.97 8.70 -4.28
C MET A 81 7.05 7.64 -4.87
N ARG A 82 7.47 6.87 -5.88
CA ARG A 82 6.68 5.72 -6.35
C ARG A 82 6.45 4.73 -5.21
N ARG A 83 7.52 4.37 -4.51
CA ARG A 83 7.47 3.44 -3.37
C ARG A 83 6.62 3.99 -2.22
N VAL A 84 6.78 5.27 -1.87
CA VAL A 84 5.93 5.95 -0.88
C VAL A 84 4.46 5.87 -1.25
N LEU A 85 4.11 6.15 -2.51
CA LEU A 85 2.72 6.13 -2.98
C LEU A 85 2.13 4.72 -2.96
N VAL A 86 2.92 3.69 -3.31
CA VAL A 86 2.49 2.29 -3.21
C VAL A 86 2.21 1.93 -1.75
N GLN A 87 3.14 2.21 -0.85
CA GLN A 87 2.99 1.93 0.58
C GLN A 87 1.77 2.67 1.17
N TYR A 88 1.62 3.93 0.80
CA TYR A 88 0.48 4.76 1.19
C TYR A 88 -0.86 4.18 0.70
N ALA A 89 -0.96 3.88 -0.60
CA ALA A 89 -2.17 3.34 -1.20
C ALA A 89 -2.57 2.02 -0.52
N VAL A 90 -1.61 1.13 -0.30
CA VAL A 90 -1.82 -0.17 0.33
C VAL A 90 -2.22 -0.03 1.79
N TYR A 91 -1.51 0.78 2.58
CA TYR A 91 -1.79 0.95 4.00
C TYR A 91 -3.17 1.57 4.26
N PHE A 92 -3.56 2.58 3.47
CA PHE A 92 -4.86 3.25 3.62
C PHE A 92 -5.99 2.60 2.81
N GLY A 93 -5.70 1.55 2.04
CA GLY A 93 -6.70 0.84 1.24
C GLY A 93 -7.24 1.62 0.04
N ASN A 94 -6.49 2.57 -0.49
CA ASN A 94 -6.87 3.33 -1.67
C ASN A 94 -6.64 2.48 -2.94
N VAL A 95 -7.63 1.64 -3.27
CA VAL A 95 -7.57 0.70 -4.41
C VAL A 95 -7.48 1.43 -5.74
N ASP A 96 -8.13 2.59 -5.90
CA ASP A 96 -8.05 3.38 -7.13
C ASP A 96 -6.63 3.87 -7.40
N LEU A 97 -5.96 4.38 -6.36
CA LEU A 97 -4.56 4.76 -6.45
C LEU A 97 -3.67 3.53 -6.70
N ALA A 98 -3.91 2.41 -6.03
CA ALA A 98 -3.12 1.18 -6.25
C ALA A 98 -3.28 0.61 -7.67
N ALA A 99 -4.50 0.62 -8.22
CA ALA A 99 -4.78 0.19 -9.59
C ALA A 99 -4.11 1.11 -10.62
N TYR A 100 -4.15 2.42 -10.40
CA TYR A 100 -3.42 3.39 -11.19
C TYR A 100 -1.90 3.14 -11.12
N LEU A 101 -1.34 2.98 -9.92
CA LEU A 101 0.09 2.71 -9.72
C LEU A 101 0.50 1.37 -10.36
N HIS A 102 -0.36 0.34 -10.33
CA HIS A 102 -0.05 -0.95 -10.92
C HIS A 102 0.11 -0.83 -12.45
N ARG A 103 -0.75 -0.04 -13.10
CA ARG A 103 -0.60 0.24 -14.53
C ARG A 103 0.66 1.04 -14.86
N GLU A 104 0.99 2.05 -14.06
CA GLU A 104 2.08 2.98 -14.39
C GLU A 104 3.48 2.48 -13.99
N VAL A 105 3.59 1.74 -12.87
CA VAL A 105 4.88 1.33 -12.30
C VAL A 105 4.96 -0.13 -11.92
N ASN A 106 3.91 -0.92 -12.19
CA ASN A 106 3.79 -2.35 -11.88
C ASN A 106 4.06 -2.70 -10.41
N LEU A 107 3.00 -2.82 -9.61
CA LEU A 107 3.11 -3.24 -8.20
C LEU A 107 3.86 -4.56 -8.00
N LEU A 108 3.92 -5.46 -9.00
CA LEU A 108 4.64 -6.73 -8.87
C LEU A 108 6.16 -6.57 -8.83
N SER A 109 6.70 -5.39 -9.18
CA SER A 109 8.14 -5.12 -9.08
C SER A 109 8.60 -4.75 -7.67
N TYR A 110 7.67 -4.64 -6.70
CA TYR A 110 7.98 -4.26 -5.33
C TYR A 110 8.17 -5.51 -4.46
N PRO A 111 9.36 -5.72 -3.85
CA PRO A 111 9.63 -6.88 -3.03
C PRO A 111 8.97 -6.84 -1.64
N GLU A 112 8.46 -5.69 -1.21
CA GLU A 112 7.86 -5.53 0.12
C GLU A 112 6.63 -6.43 0.33
N PRO A 113 6.36 -6.89 1.56
CA PRO A 113 5.18 -7.69 1.85
C PRO A 113 3.92 -6.81 1.90
N LEU A 114 3.45 -6.35 0.73
CA LEU A 114 2.29 -5.46 0.60
C LEU A 114 0.99 -6.08 1.16
N LEU A 115 0.81 -7.41 1.10
CA LEU A 115 -0.35 -8.05 1.72
C LEU A 115 -0.31 -7.92 3.24
N ASP A 116 0.87 -8.04 3.86
CA ASP A 116 1.00 -7.91 5.31
C ASP A 116 0.69 -6.48 5.76
N MET A 117 1.09 -5.47 4.96
CA MET A 117 0.76 -4.07 5.20
C MET A 117 -0.73 -3.79 5.06
N ALA A 118 -1.40 -4.33 4.04
CA ALA A 118 -2.85 -4.22 3.92
C ALA A 118 -3.56 -4.92 5.11
N ALA A 119 -3.06 -6.08 5.51
CA ALA A 119 -3.59 -6.84 6.64
C ALA A 119 -3.46 -6.09 7.97
N LEU A 120 -2.32 -5.41 8.18
CA LEU A 120 -2.01 -4.60 9.36
C LEU A 120 -3.06 -3.51 9.64
N ASN A 121 -3.72 -2.99 8.60
CA ASN A 121 -4.70 -1.91 8.71
C ASN A 121 -6.11 -2.30 8.24
N ASN A 122 -6.43 -3.60 8.28
CA ASN A 122 -7.74 -4.18 7.95
C ASN A 122 -8.28 -3.86 6.52
N GLN A 123 -7.38 -3.73 5.53
CA GLN A 123 -7.76 -3.31 4.18
C GLN A 123 -8.18 -4.49 3.31
N ALA A 124 -9.38 -5.04 3.55
CA ALA A 124 -9.89 -6.24 2.89
C ALA A 124 -9.97 -6.11 1.35
N THR A 125 -10.52 -5.00 0.83
CA THR A 125 -10.60 -4.76 -0.61
C THR A 125 -9.22 -4.61 -1.25
N MET A 126 -8.25 -4.03 -0.53
CA MET A 126 -6.86 -3.97 -0.99
C MET A 126 -6.21 -5.35 -1.03
N LEU A 127 -6.47 -6.20 -0.04
CA LEU A 127 -6.00 -7.58 -0.02
C LEU A 127 -6.53 -8.37 -1.23
N GLU A 128 -7.82 -8.23 -1.54
CA GLU A 128 -8.44 -8.82 -2.73
C GLU A 128 -7.77 -8.31 -4.01
N PHE A 129 -7.59 -7.00 -4.15
CA PHE A 129 -6.91 -6.40 -5.30
C PHE A 129 -5.48 -6.92 -5.46
N LEU A 130 -4.67 -6.92 -4.39
CA LEU A 130 -3.29 -7.41 -4.41
C LEU A 130 -3.21 -8.90 -4.77
N HIS A 131 -4.15 -9.70 -4.30
CA HIS A 131 -4.25 -11.12 -4.65
C HIS A 131 -4.66 -11.31 -6.12
N GLN A 132 -5.63 -10.55 -6.62
CA GLN A 132 -6.09 -10.61 -8.01
C GLN A 132 -4.98 -10.27 -9.01
N ILE A 133 -4.14 -9.27 -8.71
CA ILE A 133 -2.98 -8.96 -9.56
C ILE A 133 -1.82 -9.95 -9.40
N GLY A 134 -1.92 -10.92 -8.48
CA GLY A 134 -0.92 -11.96 -8.25
C GLY A 134 0.29 -11.51 -7.42
N HIS A 135 0.14 -10.49 -6.56
CA HIS A 135 1.22 -10.02 -5.70
C HIS A 135 1.60 -11.09 -4.66
N ARG A 136 2.90 -11.42 -4.60
CA ARG A 136 3.41 -12.51 -3.75
C ARG A 136 3.96 -12.08 -2.41
N GLY A 137 4.10 -10.77 -2.17
CA GLY A 137 4.62 -10.21 -0.92
C GLY A 137 3.64 -10.41 0.24
N LYS A 138 3.61 -11.62 0.80
CA LYS A 138 2.92 -12.02 2.03
C LYS A 138 3.90 -12.78 2.91
N THR A 139 3.79 -12.63 4.22
CA THR A 139 4.49 -13.46 5.21
C THR A 139 3.52 -13.90 6.30
N THR A 140 4.00 -14.76 7.20
CA THR A 140 3.19 -15.16 8.38
C THR A 140 2.88 -13.97 9.31
N MET A 141 3.64 -12.86 9.22
CA MET A 141 3.42 -11.68 10.05
C MET A 141 2.13 -10.95 9.73
N GLY A 142 1.69 -10.92 8.47
CA GLY A 142 0.41 -10.30 8.08
C GLY A 142 -0.77 -10.86 8.89
N LEU A 143 -0.81 -12.19 9.06
CA LEU A 143 -1.82 -12.86 9.87
C LEU A 143 -1.68 -12.49 11.36
N ILE A 144 -0.46 -12.57 11.90
CA ILE A 144 -0.21 -12.29 13.32
C ILE A 144 -0.60 -10.85 13.67
N TRP A 145 -0.27 -9.87 12.83
CA TRP A 145 -0.64 -8.47 13.05
C TRP A 145 -2.15 -8.26 12.96
N ALA A 146 -2.81 -8.85 11.96
CA ALA A 146 -4.25 -8.76 11.83
C ALA A 146 -4.95 -9.34 13.07
N VAL A 147 -4.47 -10.47 13.58
CA VAL A 147 -5.01 -11.10 14.80
C VAL A 147 -4.75 -10.26 16.03
N HIS A 148 -3.53 -9.74 16.21
CA HIS A 148 -3.18 -8.88 17.35
C HIS A 148 -4.06 -7.62 17.41
N ARG A 149 -4.56 -7.16 16.26
CA ARG A 149 -5.43 -5.98 16.14
C ARG A 149 -6.92 -6.31 16.03
N GLY A 150 -7.29 -7.59 16.06
CA GLY A 150 -8.68 -8.01 15.92
C GLY A 150 -9.29 -7.72 14.54
N HIS A 151 -8.46 -7.63 13.49
CA HIS A 151 -8.86 -7.32 12.12
C HIS A 151 -9.51 -8.53 11.44
N VAL A 152 -10.79 -8.75 11.75
CA VAL A 152 -11.57 -9.93 11.35
C VAL A 152 -11.54 -10.16 9.84
N GLN A 153 -11.73 -9.10 9.03
CA GLN A 153 -11.81 -9.22 7.58
C GLN A 153 -10.46 -9.64 6.97
N SER A 154 -9.36 -9.02 7.40
CA SER A 154 -8.02 -9.44 6.98
C SER A 154 -7.70 -10.88 7.39
N VAL A 155 -8.07 -11.30 8.61
CA VAL A 155 -7.87 -12.69 9.04
C VAL A 155 -8.68 -13.66 8.17
N GLN A 156 -9.97 -13.36 7.93
CA GLN A 156 -10.82 -14.17 7.06
C GLN A 156 -10.24 -14.31 5.67
N PHE A 157 -9.75 -13.21 5.09
CA PHE A 157 -9.13 -13.20 3.79
C PHE A 157 -7.87 -14.06 3.79
N LEU A 158 -6.89 -13.75 4.64
CA LEU A 158 -5.58 -14.40 4.65
C LEU A 158 -5.69 -15.91 4.87
N VAL A 159 -6.57 -16.35 5.77
CA VAL A 159 -6.78 -17.77 6.02
C VAL A 159 -7.58 -18.46 4.90
N GLY A 160 -8.43 -17.72 4.20
CA GLY A 160 -9.22 -18.25 3.08
C GLY A 160 -8.45 -18.37 1.77
N VAL A 161 -7.46 -17.50 1.52
CA VAL A 161 -6.65 -17.55 0.29
C VAL A 161 -5.39 -18.40 0.41
N ASP A 162 -5.00 -18.79 1.64
CA ASP A 162 -3.72 -19.42 1.90
C ASP A 162 -3.81 -20.71 2.73
N ASP A 163 -3.89 -21.83 2.02
CA ASP A 163 -3.76 -23.16 2.61
C ASP A 163 -2.34 -23.45 3.12
N THR A 164 -1.35 -22.63 2.75
CA THR A 164 0.07 -22.81 3.11
C THR A 164 0.49 -22.05 4.36
N ILE A 165 -0.44 -21.40 5.07
CA ILE A 165 -0.13 -20.80 6.37
C ILE A 165 0.49 -21.88 7.26
N GLU A 166 1.72 -21.60 7.70
CA GLU A 166 2.46 -22.50 8.58
C GLU A 166 1.63 -22.82 9.83
N GLU A 167 1.53 -24.11 10.17
CA GLU A 167 0.71 -24.55 11.31
C GLU A 167 1.15 -23.90 12.62
N THR A 168 2.45 -23.58 12.76
CA THR A 168 2.99 -22.84 13.90
C THR A 168 2.45 -21.41 13.98
N ALA A 169 2.40 -20.69 12.85
CA ALA A 169 1.85 -19.33 12.76
C ALA A 169 0.35 -19.34 13.07
N ARG A 170 -0.39 -20.34 12.58
CA ARG A 170 -1.81 -20.52 12.90
C ARG A 170 -2.02 -20.81 14.39
N ALA A 171 -1.24 -21.71 14.99
CA ALA A 171 -1.31 -22.00 16.41
C ALA A 171 -1.00 -20.76 17.28
N ASN A 172 0.00 -19.98 16.90
CA ASN A 172 0.34 -18.72 17.56
C ASN A 172 -0.79 -17.69 17.43
N ALA A 173 -1.37 -17.53 16.24
CA ALA A 173 -2.53 -16.69 16.00
C ALA A 173 -3.71 -17.08 16.91
N VAL A 174 -4.04 -18.37 17.02
CA VAL A 174 -5.12 -18.84 17.91
C VAL A 174 -4.84 -18.47 19.36
N LYS A 175 -3.62 -18.64 19.86
CA LYS A 175 -3.24 -18.26 21.24
C LYS A 175 -3.40 -16.77 21.48
N ILE A 176 -2.94 -15.93 20.54
CA ILE A 176 -3.06 -14.47 20.63
C ILE A 176 -4.55 -14.06 20.65
N ALA A 177 -5.35 -14.61 19.73
CA ALA A 177 -6.79 -14.32 19.64
C ALA A 177 -7.55 -14.70 20.91
N HIS A 178 -7.22 -15.84 21.52
CA HIS A 178 -7.80 -16.26 22.81
C HIS A 178 -7.43 -15.28 23.94
N LYS A 179 -6.15 -14.95 24.07
CA LYS A 179 -5.66 -14.03 25.11
C LYS A 179 -6.30 -12.64 24.98
N ALA A 180 -6.52 -12.17 23.76
CA ALA A 180 -7.17 -10.89 23.47
C ALA A 180 -8.71 -10.94 23.52
N GLY A 181 -9.32 -12.12 23.66
CA GLY A 181 -10.78 -12.28 23.72
C GLY A 181 -11.51 -12.18 22.37
N TYR A 182 -10.80 -12.27 21.24
CA TYR A 182 -11.36 -12.15 19.89
C TYR A 182 -12.07 -13.43 19.43
N LYS A 183 -13.25 -13.71 19.99
CA LYS A 183 -14.03 -14.93 19.72
C LYS A 183 -14.30 -15.17 18.23
N SER A 184 -14.62 -14.12 17.46
CA SER A 184 -14.85 -14.23 16.02
C SER A 184 -13.60 -14.66 15.26
N VAL A 185 -12.43 -14.10 15.62
CA VAL A 185 -11.14 -14.46 15.02
C VAL A 185 -10.77 -15.90 15.34
N VAL A 186 -10.98 -16.34 16.59
CA VAL A 186 -10.78 -17.75 16.98
C VAL A 186 -11.64 -18.69 16.14
N LYS A 187 -12.93 -18.36 15.96
CA LYS A 187 -13.83 -19.18 15.14
C LYS A 187 -13.33 -19.31 13.70
N ILE A 188 -12.89 -18.20 13.10
CA ILE A 188 -12.33 -18.20 11.74
C ILE A 188 -11.11 -19.11 11.66
N LEU A 189 -10.13 -18.93 12.56
CA LEU A 189 -8.88 -19.70 12.60
C LEU A 189 -9.08 -21.20 12.82
N LEU A 190 -10.15 -21.61 13.53
CA LEU A 190 -10.49 -23.02 13.77
C LEU A 190 -11.36 -23.62 12.65
N SER A 191 -12.22 -22.82 12.02
CA SER A 191 -13.17 -23.27 11.01
C SER A 191 -12.53 -23.69 9.68
N THR A 192 -11.30 -23.23 9.40
CA THR A 192 -10.61 -23.45 8.13
C THR A 192 -9.99 -24.84 7.96
N LYS A 193 -10.19 -25.76 8.91
CA LYS A 193 -9.87 -27.19 8.72
C LYS A 193 -10.86 -27.94 7.80
N CYS A 194 -11.90 -27.30 7.24
CA CYS A 194 -13.01 -28.00 6.59
C CYS A 194 -13.43 -27.47 5.19
N GLN A 195 -12.50 -26.98 4.37
CA GLN A 195 -12.73 -26.84 2.92
C GLN A 195 -11.63 -27.56 2.12
N ARG A 196 -11.57 -28.89 2.27
CA ARG A 196 -10.90 -29.73 1.26
C ARG A 196 -11.69 -29.60 -0.03
N ARG A 197 -11.20 -28.83 -1.01
CA ARG A 197 -11.65 -29.00 -2.40
C ARG A 197 -11.28 -30.44 -2.80
N PRO A 198 -12.22 -31.28 -3.26
CA PRO A 198 -11.83 -32.54 -3.86
C PRO A 198 -10.92 -32.22 -5.04
N GLN A 199 -9.65 -32.65 -4.94
CA GLN A 199 -8.78 -32.67 -6.09
C GLN A 199 -9.47 -33.56 -7.11
N ALA A 200 -9.93 -32.97 -8.21
CA ALA A 200 -10.27 -33.72 -9.40
C ALA A 200 -8.98 -34.41 -9.85
N LEU A 201 -8.86 -35.69 -9.50
CA LEU A 201 -7.91 -36.60 -10.12
C LEU A 201 -8.35 -36.76 -11.57
N HIS A 202 -7.79 -35.93 -12.45
CA HIS A 202 -7.64 -36.28 -13.85
C HIS A 202 -6.28 -36.97 -14.00
N CYS A 203 -6.33 -38.30 -14.00
CA CYS A 203 -5.53 -39.22 -14.82
C CYS A 203 -6.22 -40.59 -14.71
#